data_AF-A0A349MFZ2-F1
#
_entry.id   AF-A0A349MFZ2-F1
#
_cell.length_a   1.000
_cell.length_b   1.000
_cell.length_c   1.000
_cell.angle_alpha   90.00
_cell.angle_beta   90.00
_cell.angle_gamma   90.00
#
_symmetry.space_group_name_H-M   'P 1'
#
loop_
_entity.id
_entity.type
_entity.pdbx_description
1 polymer ?
#
loop_
_entity_poly.entity_id
_entity_poly.type
_entity_poly.pdbx_seq_one_letter_code
_entity_poly.pdbx_strand_id
1 'polypeptide(L)'
;MKIIHKFKTFPNHLRRSPLAWTWVGLYLALHFTLVPLIPTVEMWLYEIMNGVEHVEKIVNTVLAIVLAAVVLLVLLRATRPLMALGFLAIAALTALTITTNPDERVHFVQYAILAMLIYNAHPAHNRGGYLDILIMVAMVGMGDEIFQFLLPDRYFDLRDVFMNVVGGSLGLGLVAAFKKRE
;
A
#
# COMPACT_ATOMS: atom_id res chain seq x y z
N MET A 1 15.08 -24.26 -25.63
CA MET A 1 13.98 -23.72 -24.81
C MET A 1 14.29 -22.25 -24.49
N LYS A 2 13.85 -21.31 -25.33
CA LYS A 2 14.38 -19.93 -25.43
C LYS A 2 13.27 -18.86 -25.24
N ILE A 3 12.29 -19.11 -24.36
CA ILE A 3 11.06 -18.28 -24.26
C ILE A 3 10.74 -17.85 -22.81
N ILE A 4 11.73 -17.43 -22.00
CA ILE A 4 11.44 -16.90 -20.64
C ILE A 4 12.17 -15.57 -20.35
N HIS A 5 12.78 -14.92 -21.34
CA HIS A 5 13.69 -13.78 -21.06
C HIS A 5 13.16 -12.38 -21.42
N LYS A 6 11.85 -12.15 -21.43
CA LYS A 6 11.31 -10.83 -21.80
C LYS A 6 10.06 -10.40 -21.03
N PHE A 7 10.13 -10.40 -19.70
CA PHE A 7 9.33 -9.45 -18.92
C PHE A 7 10.28 -8.50 -18.21
N LYS A 8 10.60 -7.42 -18.93
CA LYS A 8 11.27 -6.26 -18.37
C LYS A 8 10.37 -5.72 -17.26
N THR A 9 10.95 -5.51 -16.09
CA THR A 9 10.54 -4.45 -15.15
C THR A 9 10.00 -3.24 -15.91
N PHE A 10 8.97 -2.58 -15.39
CA PHE A 10 8.32 -1.39 -15.98
C PHE A 10 9.23 -0.65 -16.98
N PRO A 11 8.77 -0.44 -18.24
CA PRO A 11 9.57 0.21 -19.27
C PRO A 11 10.26 1.47 -18.75
N ASN A 12 11.57 1.61 -18.98
CA ASN A 12 12.36 2.73 -18.47
C ASN A 12 11.83 4.12 -18.88
N HIS A 13 10.98 4.21 -19.92
CA HIS A 13 10.33 5.46 -20.33
C HIS A 13 9.13 5.87 -19.46
N LEU A 14 8.57 4.95 -18.66
CA LEU A 14 7.53 5.25 -17.66
C LEU A 14 8.15 5.66 -16.32
N ARG A 15 9.39 5.25 -16.05
CA ARG A 15 10.18 5.78 -14.93
C ARG A 15 10.65 7.18 -15.33
N ARG A 16 10.11 8.22 -14.68
CA ARG A 16 10.42 9.66 -14.92
C ARG A 16 9.62 10.37 -16.03
N SER A 17 8.54 9.80 -16.56
CA SER A 17 7.62 10.58 -17.39
C SER A 17 6.63 11.35 -16.51
N PRO A 18 6.11 12.51 -16.97
CA PRO A 18 4.99 13.19 -16.30
C PRO A 18 3.80 12.25 -16.03
N LEU A 19 3.65 11.20 -16.84
CA LEU A 19 2.62 10.16 -16.69
C LEU A 19 2.75 9.34 -15.41
N ALA A 20 3.94 9.22 -14.80
CA ALA A 20 4.11 8.52 -13.52
C ALA A 20 3.39 9.27 -12.38
N TRP A 21 3.49 10.60 -12.37
CA TRP A 21 2.74 11.44 -11.44
C TRP A 21 1.24 11.43 -11.71
N THR A 22 0.81 11.22 -12.96
CA THR A 22 -0.61 10.99 -13.27
C THR A 22 -1.15 9.77 -12.53
N TRP A 23 -0.39 8.67 -12.43
CA TRP A 23 -0.84 7.50 -11.67
C TRP A 23 -0.92 7.77 -10.17
N VAL A 24 0.01 8.53 -9.60
CA VAL A 24 -0.07 8.99 -8.20
C VAL A 24 -1.33 9.84 -7.99
N GLY A 25 -1.57 10.82 -8.87
CA GLY A 25 -2.74 11.69 -8.80
C GLY A 25 -4.07 10.92 -8.95
N LEU A 26 -4.16 10.01 -9.91
CA LEU A 26 -5.34 9.15 -10.09
C LEU A 26 -5.58 8.25 -8.88
N TYR A 27 -4.52 7.70 -8.30
CA TYR A 27 -4.59 6.88 -7.10
C TYR A 27 -5.12 7.68 -5.91
N LEU A 28 -4.59 8.88 -5.67
CA LEU A 28 -5.06 9.75 -4.60
C LEU A 28 -6.49 10.22 -4.83
N ALA A 29 -6.85 10.61 -6.06
CA ALA A 29 -8.21 11.01 -6.39
C ALA A 29 -9.21 9.86 -6.11
N LEU A 30 -8.85 8.63 -6.51
CA LEU A 30 -9.64 7.45 -6.20
C LEU A 30 -9.76 7.24 -4.69
N HIS A 31 -8.64 7.30 -3.96
CA HIS A 31 -8.61 7.16 -2.50
C HIS A 31 -9.56 8.15 -1.81
N PHE A 32 -9.37 9.45 -2.03
CA PHE A 32 -10.18 10.50 -1.41
C PHE A 32 -11.65 10.47 -1.84
N THR A 33 -11.96 9.91 -3.01
CA THR A 33 -13.36 9.70 -3.44
C THR A 33 -13.99 8.51 -2.73
N LEU A 34 -13.22 7.47 -2.44
CA LEU A 34 -13.74 6.24 -1.81
C LEU A 34 -13.85 6.36 -0.29
N VAL A 35 -12.94 7.07 0.38
CA VAL A 35 -12.93 7.19 1.86
C VAL A 35 -14.29 7.57 2.46
N PRO A 36 -15.04 8.58 1.96
CA PRO A 36 -16.36 8.93 2.50
C PRO A 36 -17.43 7.85 2.28
N LEU A 37 -17.22 6.97 1.29
CA LEU A 37 -18.16 5.89 0.95
C LEU A 37 -17.94 4.64 1.81
N ILE A 38 -16.75 4.46 2.39
CA ILE A 38 -16.40 3.26 3.15
C ILE A 38 -17.40 2.96 4.28
N PRO A 39 -17.74 3.90 5.19
CA PRO A 39 -18.69 3.59 6.27
C PRO A 39 -20.07 3.15 5.75
N THR A 40 -20.53 3.76 4.64
CA THR A 40 -21.81 3.40 4.00
C THR A 40 -21.76 1.97 3.44
N VAL A 41 -20.67 1.64 2.75
CA VAL A 41 -20.46 0.30 2.16
C VAL A 41 -20.33 -0.75 3.26
N GLU A 42 -19.59 -0.45 4.34
CA GLU A 42 -19.44 -1.34 5.48
C GLU A 42 -20.78 -1.65 6.14
N MET A 43 -21.58 -0.62 6.47
CA MET A 43 -22.90 -0.81 7.07
C MET A 43 -23.80 -1.68 6.18
N TRP A 44 -23.81 -1.40 4.87
CA TRP A 44 -24.58 -2.18 3.90
C TRP A 44 -24.12 -3.65 3.83
N LEU A 45 -22.80 -3.89 3.89
CA LEU A 45 -22.25 -5.25 3.94
C LEU A 45 -22.61 -5.95 5.25
N TYR A 46 -22.53 -5.26 6.40
CA TYR A 46 -22.89 -5.83 7.69
C TYR A 46 -24.36 -6.27 7.73
N GLU A 47 -25.26 -5.50 7.10
CA GLU A 47 -26.68 -5.85 6.97
C GLU A 47 -26.89 -7.09 6.08
N ILE A 48 -26.33 -7.11 4.87
CA ILE A 48 -26.50 -8.22 3.92
C ILE A 48 -25.89 -9.52 4.46
N MET A 49 -24.77 -9.41 5.16
CA MET A 49 -23.99 -10.55 5.63
C MET A 49 -24.39 -11.03 7.04
N ASN A 50 -25.44 -10.47 7.63
CA ASN A 50 -25.92 -10.81 8.96
C ASN A 50 -24.83 -10.70 10.04
N GLY A 51 -24.00 -9.66 9.98
CA GLY A 51 -23.07 -9.31 11.05
C GLY A 51 -21.63 -9.04 10.60
N VAL A 52 -20.93 -8.29 11.46
CA VAL A 52 -19.55 -7.81 11.27
C VAL A 52 -18.54 -8.95 11.09
N GLU A 53 -18.71 -10.05 11.84
CA GLU A 53 -17.79 -11.19 11.81
C GLU A 53 -17.66 -11.83 10.41
N HIS A 54 -18.74 -11.85 9.63
CA HIS A 54 -18.71 -12.41 8.27
C HIS A 54 -17.93 -11.52 7.31
N VAL A 55 -18.12 -10.20 7.40
CA VAL A 55 -17.38 -9.21 6.60
C VAL A 55 -15.89 -9.27 6.95
N GLU A 56 -15.55 -9.27 8.24
CA GLU A 56 -14.16 -9.38 8.69
C GLU A 56 -13.48 -10.66 8.16
N LYS A 57 -14.16 -11.81 8.24
CA LYS A 57 -13.66 -13.09 7.70
C LYS A 57 -13.40 -13.00 6.20
N ILE A 58 -14.30 -12.38 5.42
CA ILE A 58 -14.10 -12.20 3.98
C ILE A 58 -12.89 -11.30 3.71
N VAL A 59 -12.81 -10.13 4.35
CA VAL A 59 -11.70 -9.20 4.14
C VAL A 59 -10.37 -9.89 4.47
N ASN A 60 -10.28 -10.58 5.60
CA ASN A 60 -9.07 -11.31 6.00
C ASN A 60 -8.73 -12.44 5.02
N THR A 61 -9.72 -13.15 4.49
CA THR A 61 -9.51 -14.20 3.48
C THR A 61 -8.98 -13.60 2.18
N VAL A 62 -9.56 -12.49 1.71
CA VAL A 62 -9.08 -11.79 0.52
C VAL A 62 -7.66 -11.30 0.71
N LEU A 63 -7.35 -10.66 1.84
CA LEU A 63 -6.00 -10.21 2.17
C LEU A 63 -5.00 -11.37 2.23
N ALA A 64 -5.38 -12.52 2.79
CA ALA A 64 -4.54 -13.71 2.82
C ALA A 64 -4.26 -14.28 1.42
N ILE A 65 -5.27 -14.31 0.54
CA ILE A 65 -5.11 -14.75 -0.86
C ILE A 65 -4.18 -13.78 -1.61
N VAL A 66 -4.38 -12.47 -1.44
CA VAL A 66 -3.50 -11.45 -2.05
C VAL A 66 -2.07 -11.61 -1.54
N LEU A 67 -1.88 -11.77 -0.23
CA LEU A 67 -0.56 -12.00 0.37
C LEU A 67 0.11 -13.26 -0.20
N ALA A 68 -0.62 -14.37 -0.31
CA ALA A 68 -0.11 -15.61 -0.89
C ALA A 68 0.31 -15.42 -2.36
N ALA A 69 -0.50 -14.71 -3.15
CA ALA A 69 -0.16 -14.36 -4.53
C ALA A 69 1.10 -13.48 -4.60
N VAL A 70 1.22 -12.48 -3.73
CA VAL A 70 2.42 -11.61 -3.65
C VAL A 70 3.65 -12.41 -3.21
N VAL A 71 3.52 -13.33 -2.25
CA VAL A 71 4.60 -14.24 -1.84
C VAL A 71 5.05 -15.09 -3.02
N LEU A 72 4.11 -15.68 -3.77
CA LEU A 72 4.43 -16.44 -4.97
C LEU A 72 5.15 -15.56 -6.01
N LEU A 73 4.67 -14.35 -6.26
CA LEU A 73 5.34 -13.40 -7.15
C LEU A 73 6.75 -13.06 -6.68
N VAL A 74 6.95 -12.87 -5.37
CA VAL A 74 8.27 -12.66 -4.77
C VAL A 74 9.19 -13.83 -5.03
N LEU A 75 8.74 -15.05 -4.74
CA LEU A 75 9.53 -16.27 -4.95
C LEU A 75 9.92 -16.45 -6.43
N LEU A 76 9.03 -16.07 -7.34
CA LEU A 76 9.25 -16.22 -8.78
C LEU A 76 10.08 -15.08 -9.41
N ARG A 77 10.07 -13.87 -8.83
CA ARG A 77 10.54 -12.66 -9.54
C ARG A 77 11.47 -11.76 -8.74
N ALA A 78 11.52 -11.85 -7.42
CA ALA A 78 12.33 -10.95 -6.62
C ALA A 78 13.82 -11.25 -6.79
N THR A 79 14.64 -10.20 -6.91
CA THR A 79 16.10 -10.36 -6.97
C THR A 79 16.71 -10.74 -5.63
N ARG A 80 16.00 -10.42 -4.52
CA ARG A 80 16.36 -10.76 -3.14
C ARG A 80 15.13 -11.33 -2.43
N PRO A 81 14.72 -12.58 -2.72
CA PRO A 81 13.45 -13.12 -2.24
C PRO A 81 13.39 -13.21 -0.72
N LEU A 82 14.48 -13.59 -0.02
CA LEU A 82 14.49 -13.62 1.44
C LEU A 82 14.28 -12.24 2.08
N MET A 83 14.84 -11.19 1.47
CA MET A 83 14.65 -9.81 1.93
C MET A 83 13.19 -9.37 1.71
N ALA A 84 12.63 -9.66 0.53
CA ALA A 84 11.22 -9.40 0.25
C ALA A 84 10.28 -10.16 1.20
N LEU A 85 10.55 -11.44 1.45
CA LEU A 85 9.80 -12.26 2.42
C LEU A 85 9.90 -11.70 3.83
N GLY A 86 11.07 -11.19 4.24
CA GLY A 86 11.23 -10.50 5.52
C GLY A 86 10.33 -9.26 5.63
N PHE A 87 10.31 -8.40 4.60
CA PHE A 87 9.42 -7.25 4.57
C PHE A 87 7.93 -7.65 4.55
N LEU A 88 7.55 -8.68 3.80
CA LEU A 88 6.18 -9.20 3.79
C LEU A 88 5.78 -9.79 5.15
N ALA A 89 6.68 -10.50 5.82
CA ALA A 89 6.43 -11.04 7.15
C ALA A 89 6.23 -9.91 8.16
N ILE A 90 7.07 -8.87 8.13
CA ILE A 90 6.90 -7.69 8.99
C ILE A 90 5.57 -7.01 8.67
N ALA A 91 5.23 -6.81 7.39
CA ALA A 91 3.95 -6.21 6.99
C ALA A 91 2.75 -7.00 7.49
N ALA A 92 2.77 -8.34 7.33
CA ALA A 92 1.69 -9.21 7.80
C ALA A 92 1.57 -9.19 9.32
N LEU A 93 2.69 -9.29 10.05
CA LEU A 93 2.68 -9.21 11.52
C LEU A 93 2.15 -7.86 11.99
N THR A 94 2.58 -6.76 11.37
CA THR A 94 2.10 -5.42 11.70
C THR A 94 0.59 -5.34 11.43
N ALA A 95 0.12 -5.72 10.23
CA ALA A 95 -1.30 -5.73 9.89
C ALA A 95 -2.18 -6.52 10.89
N LEU A 96 -1.65 -7.62 11.44
CA LEU A 96 -2.36 -8.45 12.43
C LEU A 96 -2.36 -7.83 13.85
N THR A 97 -1.40 -6.96 14.17
CA THR A 97 -1.25 -6.38 15.52
C THR A 97 -1.76 -4.95 15.66
N ILE A 98 -1.83 -4.19 14.55
CA ILE A 98 -2.22 -2.78 14.58
C ILE A 98 -3.64 -2.63 15.11
N THR A 99 -4.58 -3.45 14.63
CA THR A 99 -6.01 -3.23 14.88
C THR A 99 -6.87 -4.45 14.52
N THR A 100 -8.04 -4.55 15.16
CA THR A 100 -9.13 -5.46 14.74
C THR A 100 -9.90 -4.89 13.56
N ASN A 101 -9.84 -3.58 13.33
CA ASN A 101 -10.60 -2.91 12.28
C ASN A 101 -10.05 -3.28 10.88
N PRO A 102 -10.87 -3.91 10.01
CA PRO A 102 -10.46 -4.20 8.64
C PRO A 102 -10.03 -2.96 7.84
N ASP A 103 -10.66 -1.80 8.10
CA ASP A 103 -10.39 -0.55 7.37
C ASP A 103 -8.93 -0.08 7.51
N GLU A 104 -8.41 -0.09 8.74
CA GLU A 104 -7.03 0.32 9.02
C GLU A 104 -6.01 -0.63 8.35
N ARG A 105 -6.34 -1.93 8.24
CA ARG A 105 -5.49 -2.90 7.51
C ARG A 105 -5.45 -2.60 6.02
N VAL A 106 -6.59 -2.21 5.45
CA VAL A 106 -6.67 -1.81 4.04
C VAL A 106 -5.88 -0.51 3.81
N HIS A 107 -6.04 0.49 4.68
CA HIS A 107 -5.28 1.75 4.62
C HIS A 107 -3.77 1.50 4.68
N PHE A 108 -3.31 0.63 5.59
CA PHE A 108 -1.91 0.25 5.68
C PHE A 108 -1.34 -0.29 4.35
N VAL A 109 -2.09 -1.15 3.65
CA VAL A 109 -1.71 -1.66 2.33
C VAL A 109 -1.77 -0.57 1.26
N GLN A 110 -2.77 0.32 1.32
CA GLN A 110 -2.89 1.45 0.40
C GLN A 110 -1.66 2.35 0.45
N TYR A 111 -1.16 2.69 1.65
CA TYR A 111 0.02 3.53 1.78
C TYR A 111 1.32 2.83 1.36
N ALA A 112 1.40 1.50 1.47
CA ALA A 112 2.48 0.73 0.86
C ALA A 112 2.46 0.87 -0.67
N ILE A 113 1.28 0.78 -1.31
CA ILE A 113 1.11 0.97 -2.76
C ILE A 113 1.43 2.41 -3.17
N LEU A 114 0.94 3.39 -2.42
CA LEU A 114 1.23 4.80 -2.66
C LEU A 114 2.73 5.07 -2.69
N ALA A 115 3.48 4.58 -1.70
CA ALA A 115 4.93 4.75 -1.66
C ALA A 115 5.64 4.11 -2.86
N MET A 116 5.15 2.96 -3.34
CA MET A 116 5.66 2.32 -4.57
C MET A 116 5.37 3.15 -5.82
N LEU A 117 4.19 3.78 -5.91
CA LEU A 117 3.84 4.69 -7.02
C LEU A 117 4.70 5.95 -7.00
N ILE A 118 4.83 6.60 -5.83
CA ILE A 118 5.67 7.79 -5.66
C ILE A 118 7.12 7.44 -5.99
N TYR A 119 7.65 6.29 -5.54
CA TYR A 119 9.00 5.85 -5.89
C TYR A 119 9.23 5.78 -7.41
N ASN A 120 8.26 5.27 -8.17
CA ASN A 120 8.37 5.19 -9.62
C ASN A 120 8.34 6.58 -10.30
N ALA A 121 7.67 7.56 -9.68
CA ALA A 121 7.58 8.93 -10.16
C ALA A 121 8.75 9.83 -9.68
N HIS A 122 9.37 9.48 -8.56
CA HIS A 122 10.41 10.28 -7.90
C HIS A 122 11.73 10.26 -8.68
N PRO A 123 12.41 11.41 -8.89
CA PRO A 123 13.63 11.47 -9.70
C PRO A 123 14.84 10.83 -8.99
N ALA A 124 14.97 10.98 -7.67
CA ALA A 124 16.09 10.46 -6.89
C ALA A 124 15.77 9.09 -6.28
N HIS A 125 16.69 8.14 -6.44
CA HIS A 125 16.57 6.75 -5.93
C HIS A 125 17.74 6.40 -4.99
N ASN A 126 18.37 7.41 -4.40
CA ASN A 126 19.41 7.31 -3.38
C ASN A 126 18.76 7.43 -1.98
N ARG A 127 19.55 7.37 -0.90
CA ARG A 127 19.03 7.48 0.47
C ARG A 127 18.16 8.73 0.70
N GLY A 128 18.56 9.87 0.14
CA GLY A 128 17.77 11.11 0.18
C GLY A 128 16.40 10.96 -0.48
N GLY A 129 16.35 10.37 -1.68
CA GLY A 129 15.08 10.12 -2.37
C GLY A 129 14.12 9.19 -1.62
N TYR A 130 14.62 8.17 -0.90
CA TYR A 130 13.75 7.35 -0.04
C TYR A 130 13.15 8.17 1.11
N LEU A 131 13.94 9.06 1.72
CA LEU A 131 13.46 9.97 2.76
C LEU A 131 12.43 10.95 2.21
N ASP A 132 12.69 11.54 1.03
CA ASP A 132 11.76 12.45 0.36
C ASP A 132 10.39 11.78 0.13
N ILE A 133 10.40 10.52 -0.35
CA ILE A 133 9.17 9.75 -0.56
C ILE A 133 8.44 9.51 0.76
N LEU A 134 9.14 9.18 1.85
CA LEU A 134 8.50 8.98 3.16
C LEU A 134 7.92 10.28 3.71
N ILE A 135 8.55 11.42 3.47
CA ILE A 135 8.00 12.73 3.81
C ILE A 135 6.72 12.99 2.99
N MET A 136 6.72 12.70 1.69
CA MET A 136 5.52 12.82 0.86
C MET A 136 4.39 11.91 1.35
N VAL A 137 4.70 10.66 1.71
CA VAL A 137 3.75 9.72 2.32
C VAL A 137 3.18 10.26 3.63
N ALA A 138 4.02 10.82 4.51
CA ALA A 138 3.58 11.44 5.76
C ALA A 138 2.68 12.65 5.52
N MET A 139 2.99 13.49 4.53
CA MET A 139 2.17 14.64 4.16
C MET A 139 0.81 14.23 3.61
N VAL A 140 0.75 13.20 2.77
CA VAL A 140 -0.52 12.64 2.29
C VAL A 140 -1.30 12.03 3.46
N GLY A 141 -0.65 11.25 4.33
CA GLY A 141 -1.27 10.67 5.52
C GLY A 141 -1.85 11.71 6.47
N MET A 142 -1.14 12.82 6.69
CA MET A 142 -1.65 13.95 7.46
C MET A 142 -2.86 14.59 6.78
N GLY A 143 -2.84 14.74 5.46
CA GLY A 143 -3.97 15.25 4.69
C GLY A 143 -5.20 14.35 4.75
N ASP A 144 -4.99 13.03 4.75
CA ASP A 144 -6.04 12.02 4.92
C ASP A 144 -6.69 12.12 6.29
N GLU A 145 -5.90 12.20 7.37
CA GLU A 145 -6.42 12.40 8.72
C GLU A 145 -7.19 13.71 8.88
N ILE A 146 -6.69 14.81 8.29
CA ILE A 146 -7.41 16.09 8.27
C ILE A 146 -8.73 15.94 7.51
N PHE A 147 -8.74 15.23 6.38
CA PHE A 147 -9.95 15.01 5.59
C PHE A 147 -10.96 14.13 6.34
N GLN A 148 -10.50 13.04 6.96
CA GLN A 148 -11.33 12.17 7.78
C GLN A 148 -11.89 12.89 9.00
N PHE A 149 -11.14 13.79 9.63
CA PHE A 149 -11.63 14.62 10.73
C PHE A 149 -12.81 15.53 10.33
N LEU A 150 -12.96 15.84 9.04
CA LEU A 150 -14.12 16.58 8.52
C LEU A 150 -15.34 15.68 8.26
N LEU A 151 -15.19 14.36 8.30
CA LEU A 151 -16.29 13.41 8.13
C LEU A 151 -17.00 13.15 9.47
N PRO A 152 -18.31 12.88 9.45
CA PRO A 152 -19.04 12.50 10.66
C PRO A 152 -18.44 11.25 11.31
N ASP A 153 -18.44 11.22 12.64
CA ASP A 153 -18.05 10.05 13.45
C ASP A 153 -16.61 9.53 13.24
N ARG A 154 -15.73 10.36 12.67
CA ARG A 154 -14.30 10.10 12.53
C ARG A 154 -13.49 11.06 13.41
N TYR A 155 -12.41 10.56 13.99
CA TYR A 155 -11.52 11.30 14.88
C TYR A 155 -10.14 11.39 14.26
N PHE A 156 -9.47 12.52 14.47
CA PHE A 156 -8.08 12.68 14.05
C PHE A 156 -7.16 11.83 14.94
N ASP A 157 -6.35 10.97 14.34
CA ASP A 157 -5.37 10.16 15.07
C ASP A 157 -3.96 10.23 14.43
N LEU A 158 -3.00 10.78 15.17
CA LEU A 158 -1.58 10.82 14.73
C LEU A 158 -0.97 9.42 14.58
N ARG A 159 -1.54 8.41 15.26
CA ARG A 159 -1.15 7.01 15.07
C ARG A 159 -1.38 6.59 13.62
N ASP A 160 -2.44 7.05 12.97
CA ASP A 160 -2.78 6.63 11.61
C ASP A 160 -1.80 7.23 10.60
N VAL A 161 -1.37 8.48 10.78
CA VAL A 161 -0.25 9.06 10.01
C VAL A 161 1.03 8.25 10.18
N PHE A 162 1.36 7.86 11.41
CA PHE A 162 2.53 7.02 11.68
C PHE A 162 2.40 5.65 10.98
N MET A 163 1.23 5.03 11.05
CA MET A 163 0.97 3.74 10.42
C MET A 163 1.05 3.81 8.89
N ASN A 164 0.62 4.93 8.30
CA ASN A 164 0.76 5.21 6.88
C ASN A 164 2.24 5.27 6.46
N VAL A 165 3.09 5.92 7.28
CA VAL A 165 4.55 5.95 7.06
C VAL A 165 5.18 4.57 7.22
N VAL A 166 4.74 3.76 8.19
CA VAL A 166 5.21 2.37 8.35
C VAL A 166 4.83 1.54 7.11
N GLY A 167 3.58 1.61 6.65
CA GLY A 167 3.12 0.95 5.43
C GLY A 167 3.95 1.37 4.21
N GLY A 168 4.15 2.67 4.03
CA GLY A 168 5.00 3.22 2.97
C GLY A 168 6.45 2.72 3.03
N SER A 169 7.03 2.65 4.22
CA SER A 169 8.39 2.15 4.44
C SER A 169 8.54 0.68 4.02
N LEU A 170 7.55 -0.16 4.33
CA LEU A 170 7.55 -1.56 3.91
C LEU A 170 7.36 -1.71 2.40
N GLY A 171 6.52 -0.87 1.79
CA GLY A 171 6.39 -0.78 0.33
C GLY A 171 7.71 -0.44 -0.36
N LEU A 172 8.45 0.53 0.17
CA LEU A 172 9.80 0.86 -0.32
C LEU A 172 10.81 -0.28 -0.08
N GLY A 173 10.71 -1.00 1.03
CA GLY A 173 11.50 -2.19 1.31
C GLY A 173 11.28 -3.29 0.26
N LEU A 174 10.03 -3.52 -0.14
CA LEU A 174 9.70 -4.43 -1.24
C LEU A 174 10.33 -3.96 -2.55
N VAL A 175 10.20 -2.68 -2.90
CA VAL A 175 10.83 -2.11 -4.11
C VAL A 175 12.35 -2.37 -4.12
N ALA A 176 13.03 -2.16 -2.99
CA ALA A 176 14.45 -2.43 -2.86
C ALA A 176 14.79 -3.92 -3.07
N ALA A 177 13.92 -4.84 -2.67
CA ALA A 177 14.11 -6.28 -2.85
C ALA A 177 14.01 -6.73 -4.32
N PHE A 178 13.26 -6.01 -5.15
CA PHE A 178 13.12 -6.25 -6.59
C PHE A 178 14.16 -5.51 -7.44
N LYS A 179 14.91 -4.54 -6.88
CA LYS A 179 15.94 -3.80 -7.61
C LYS A 179 17.20 -4.67 -7.82
N LYS A 180 17.63 -4.88 -9.07
CA LYS A 180 18.88 -5.58 -9.41
C LYS A 180 20.10 -4.89 -8.73
N ARG A 181 21.14 -5.66 -8.40
CA ARG A 181 22.44 -5.09 -8.02
C ARG A 181 22.96 -4.27 -9.21
N GLU A 182 23.27 -3.00 -8.96
CA GLU A 182 24.12 -2.18 -9.83
C GLU A 182 25.58 -2.64 -9.64
#